data_AF-A0ABD2AQM3-F1
#
_entry.id   AF-A0ABD2AQM3-F1
#
_cell.length_a   1.000
_cell.length_b   1.000
_cell.length_c   1.000
_cell.angle_alpha   90.00
_cell.angle_beta   90.00
_cell.angle_gamma   90.00
#
_symmetry.space_group_name_H-M   'P 1'
#
loop_
_entity.id
_entity.type
_entity.pdbx_description
1 polymer ?
#
loop_
_entity_poly.entity_id
_entity_poly.type
_entity_poly.pdbx_seq_one_letter_code
_entity_poly.pdbx_strand_id
1 'polypeptide(L)'
;MQKKLLCVSMYIKFLLIFSTSALAKEQTSKFKGLPTKYNLLKRATFKLEPNGELFKKSLLNHAQGYEETIKMLQDIDTYERRYKMIKGITIDMIDVIKHRTTMLENTMSNFTKGVKSNNDMIDALFSILEQTAFFGNVVLNFPDITRKILKNQNKWKETIIWSFNFASKMQYLLDESIITVISLAIEELNDTKQKSESTNYVKNNYLSKKKKFKKGMTKQKRGPKLIRYDL
;
A
#
# COMPACT_ATOMS: atom_id res chain seq x y z
N MET A 1 20.20 -45.30 -15.95
CA MET A 1 19.88 -44.00 -16.58
C MET A 1 19.34 -42.92 -15.61
N GLN A 2 18.70 -43.26 -14.48
CA GLN A 2 18.08 -42.28 -13.57
C GLN A 2 19.03 -41.26 -12.90
N LYS A 3 20.28 -41.62 -12.62
CA LYS A 3 21.26 -40.72 -11.96
C LYS A 3 21.64 -39.49 -12.80
N LYS A 4 21.65 -39.62 -14.14
CA LYS A 4 21.93 -38.48 -15.04
C LYS A 4 20.77 -37.47 -15.06
N LEU A 5 19.53 -37.93 -14.92
CA LEU A 5 18.33 -37.08 -14.91
C LEU A 5 18.23 -36.22 -13.63
N LEU A 6 18.63 -36.79 -12.47
CA LEU A 6 18.72 -36.07 -11.20
C LEU A 6 19.76 -34.95 -11.24
N CYS A 7 20.91 -35.20 -11.87
CA CYS A 7 21.99 -34.22 -11.98
C CYS A 7 21.59 -33.02 -12.86
N VAL A 8 20.91 -33.28 -13.99
CA VAL A 8 20.38 -32.23 -14.87
C VAL A 8 19.28 -31.42 -14.16
N SER A 9 18.40 -32.08 -13.41
CA SER A 9 17.36 -31.41 -12.61
C SER A 9 17.96 -30.48 -11.53
N MET A 10 19.03 -30.91 -10.85
CA MET A 10 19.73 -30.05 -9.89
C MET A 10 20.41 -28.87 -10.56
N TYR A 11 21.01 -29.06 -11.75
CA TYR A 11 21.67 -27.99 -12.49
C TYR A 11 20.69 -26.93 -12.99
N ILE A 12 19.51 -27.35 -13.48
CA ILE A 12 18.43 -26.44 -13.90
C ILE A 12 17.89 -25.64 -12.70
N LYS A 13 17.70 -26.30 -11.54
CA LYS A 13 17.29 -25.61 -10.31
C LYS A 13 18.34 -24.59 -9.86
N PHE A 14 19.62 -24.94 -9.94
CA PHE A 14 20.72 -24.01 -9.61
C PHE A 14 20.76 -22.81 -10.58
N LEU A 15 20.61 -23.04 -11.88
CA LEU A 15 20.56 -21.97 -12.89
C LEU A 15 19.36 -21.03 -12.69
N LEU A 16 18.20 -21.54 -12.28
CA LEU A 16 17.02 -20.72 -11.96
C LEU A 16 17.21 -19.91 -10.65
N ILE A 17 17.96 -20.45 -9.67
CA ILE A 17 18.31 -19.73 -8.44
C ILE A 17 19.36 -18.63 -8.73
N PHE A 18 20.29 -18.88 -9.65
CA PHE A 18 21.28 -17.88 -10.06
C PHE A 18 20.69 -16.78 -10.95
N SER A 19 19.75 -17.08 -11.85
CA SER A 19 19.09 -16.05 -12.66
C SER A 19 18.18 -15.13 -11.83
N THR A 20 17.49 -15.67 -10.82
CA THR A 20 16.67 -14.88 -9.89
C THR A 20 17.53 -14.01 -8.96
N SER A 21 18.67 -14.51 -8.49
CA SER A 21 19.60 -13.71 -7.66
C SER A 21 20.41 -12.67 -8.47
N ALA A 22 20.70 -12.94 -9.74
CA ALA A 22 21.30 -11.97 -10.65
C ALA A 22 20.31 -10.84 -11.01
N LEU A 23 19.04 -11.17 -11.29
CA LEU A 23 17.98 -10.20 -11.58
C LEU A 23 17.66 -9.32 -10.34
N ALA A 24 17.74 -9.89 -9.13
CA ALA A 24 17.63 -9.15 -7.88
C ALA A 24 18.82 -8.19 -7.63
N LYS A 25 20.03 -8.53 -8.09
CA LYS A 25 21.22 -7.66 -8.00
C LYS A 25 21.21 -6.53 -9.03
N GLU A 26 20.58 -6.73 -10.18
CA GLU A 26 20.51 -5.71 -11.23
C GLU A 26 19.41 -4.66 -10.97
N GLN A 27 18.26 -5.07 -10.42
CA GLN A 27 17.20 -4.12 -10.02
C GLN A 27 17.56 -3.30 -8.78
N THR A 28 18.36 -3.85 -7.85
CA THR A 28 18.90 -3.09 -6.72
C THR A 28 19.94 -2.05 -7.15
N SER A 29 20.56 -2.19 -8.33
CA SER A 29 21.50 -1.22 -8.89
C SER A 29 20.82 0.11 -9.24
N LYS A 30 19.57 0.10 -9.73
CA LYS A 30 18.80 1.32 -10.03
C LYS A 30 18.22 2.03 -8.80
N PHE A 31 18.22 1.37 -7.64
CA PHE A 31 17.81 1.94 -6.36
C PHE A 31 18.99 2.27 -5.42
N LYS A 32 20.24 2.29 -5.94
CA LYS A 32 21.45 2.76 -5.23
C LYS A 32 21.43 4.28 -5.03
N GLY A 33 20.47 4.74 -4.27
CA GLY A 33 20.32 6.12 -3.80
C GLY A 33 19.61 6.25 -2.47
N LEU A 34 18.94 5.20 -1.96
CA LEU A 34 18.31 5.22 -0.63
C LEU A 34 19.04 4.25 0.32
N PRO A 35 19.98 4.73 1.17
CA PRO A 35 20.75 3.87 2.04
C PRO A 35 19.89 3.44 3.23
N THR A 36 20.02 2.17 3.65
CA THR A 36 20.20 1.74 5.06
C THR A 36 19.34 2.41 6.17
N LYS A 37 18.15 2.93 5.85
CA LYS A 37 17.24 3.67 6.77
C LYS A 37 16.21 2.79 7.49
N TYR A 38 16.03 1.55 7.04
CA TYR A 38 14.95 0.66 7.49
C TYR A 38 15.01 0.28 8.99
N ASN A 39 16.22 0.15 9.55
CA ASN A 39 16.39 -0.24 10.95
C ASN A 39 16.14 0.90 11.95
N LEU A 40 16.32 2.15 11.52
CA LEU A 40 16.06 3.33 12.35
C LEU A 40 14.60 3.75 12.31
N LEU A 41 13.91 3.59 11.18
CA LEU A 41 12.44 3.72 11.11
C LEU A 41 11.79 2.74 12.07
N LYS A 42 12.26 1.48 12.09
CA LYS A 42 11.83 0.47 13.07
C LYS A 42 12.04 0.90 14.53
N ARG A 43 13.09 1.67 14.82
CA ARG A 43 13.43 2.19 16.17
C ARG A 43 12.58 3.41 16.56
N ALA A 44 12.29 4.30 15.62
CA ALA A 44 11.33 5.38 15.83
C ALA A 44 9.91 4.82 16.01
N THR A 45 9.56 3.80 15.24
CA THR A 45 8.24 3.16 15.30
C THR A 45 8.04 2.34 16.56
N PHE A 46 9.10 1.77 17.13
CA PHE A 46 9.09 1.20 18.48
C PHE A 46 8.75 2.24 19.57
N LYS A 47 9.11 3.52 19.36
CA LYS A 47 8.66 4.63 20.23
C LYS A 47 7.25 5.15 19.92
N LEU A 48 6.69 4.81 18.75
CA LEU A 48 5.28 5.08 18.38
C LEU A 48 4.31 4.02 18.91
N GLU A 49 4.81 2.82 19.25
CA GLU A 49 4.00 1.70 19.77
C GLU A 49 3.10 2.08 20.96
N PRO A 50 3.49 2.95 21.91
CA PRO A 50 2.61 3.45 22.98
C PRO A 50 1.40 4.25 22.50
N ASN A 51 1.44 4.80 21.28
CA ASN A 51 0.40 5.65 20.67
C ASN A 51 -0.17 5.06 19.36
N GLY A 52 0.15 3.79 19.04
CA GLY A 52 -0.25 3.17 17.77
C GLY A 52 -1.77 3.10 17.56
N GLU A 53 -2.53 2.92 18.64
CA GLU A 53 -3.99 2.93 18.60
C GLU A 53 -4.56 4.34 18.35
N LEU A 54 -4.00 5.36 18.99
CA LEU A 54 -4.37 6.76 18.74
C LEU A 54 -4.07 7.16 17.29
N PHE A 55 -2.96 6.68 16.75
CA PHE A 55 -2.58 6.91 15.36
C PHE A 55 -3.59 6.28 14.39
N LYS A 56 -3.95 5.00 14.59
CA LYS A 56 -4.98 4.31 13.80
C LYS A 56 -6.32 5.02 13.87
N LYS A 57 -6.75 5.39 15.07
CA LYS A 57 -8.02 6.09 15.29
C LYS A 57 -8.04 7.44 14.58
N SER A 58 -6.93 8.19 14.61
CA SER A 58 -6.81 9.47 13.93
C SER A 58 -6.92 9.30 12.41
N LEU A 59 -6.21 8.33 11.82
CA LEU A 59 -6.33 8.03 10.39
C LEU A 59 -7.75 7.60 9.99
N LEU A 60 -8.42 6.81 10.82
CA LEU A 60 -9.81 6.39 10.58
C LEU A 60 -10.79 7.57 10.62
N ASN A 61 -10.60 8.51 11.55
CA ASN A 61 -11.42 9.72 11.61
C ASN A 61 -11.26 10.55 10.34
N HIS A 62 -10.03 10.69 9.83
CA HIS A 62 -9.78 11.37 8.56
C HIS A 62 -10.38 10.62 7.35
N ALA A 63 -10.46 9.28 7.42
CA ALA A 63 -11.05 8.47 6.37
C ALA A 63 -12.53 8.79 6.10
N GLN A 64 -13.28 9.27 7.10
CA GLN A 64 -14.65 9.74 6.91
C GLN A 64 -14.71 10.97 6.00
N GLY A 65 -13.81 11.94 6.19
CA GLY A 65 -13.71 13.12 5.31
C GLY A 65 -13.31 12.77 3.87
N TYR A 66 -12.61 11.65 3.67
CA TYR A 66 -12.31 11.17 2.32
C TYR A 66 -13.56 10.72 1.60
N GLU A 67 -14.47 10.02 2.28
CA GLU A 67 -15.70 9.55 1.66
C GLU A 67 -16.56 10.71 1.14
N GLU A 68 -16.66 11.79 1.91
CA GLU A 68 -17.35 13.02 1.50
C GLU A 68 -16.69 13.66 0.27
N THR A 69 -15.35 13.72 0.25
CA THR A 69 -14.59 14.23 -0.89
C THR A 69 -14.79 13.36 -2.13
N ILE A 70 -14.83 12.03 -1.97
CA ILE A 70 -15.10 11.10 -3.07
C ILE A 70 -16.52 11.30 -3.63
N LYS A 71 -17.53 11.45 -2.76
CA LYS A 71 -18.91 11.75 -3.19
C LYS A 71 -18.98 13.07 -3.97
N MET A 72 -18.36 14.13 -3.45
CA MET A 72 -18.26 15.41 -4.15
C MET A 72 -17.63 15.24 -5.55
N LEU A 73 -16.57 14.44 -5.68
CA LEU A 73 -15.95 14.18 -6.99
C LEU A 73 -16.84 13.37 -7.93
N GLN A 74 -17.64 12.44 -7.40
CA GLN A 74 -18.62 11.66 -8.16
C GLN A 74 -19.74 12.56 -8.71
N ASP A 75 -20.20 13.52 -7.91
CA ASP A 75 -21.28 14.45 -8.24
C ASP A 75 -20.89 15.53 -9.27
N ILE A 76 -19.62 15.61 -9.67
CA ILE A 76 -19.20 16.53 -10.73
C ILE A 76 -19.76 16.08 -12.09
N ASP A 77 -20.64 16.89 -12.69
CA ASP A 77 -21.36 16.53 -13.91
C ASP A 77 -20.45 16.22 -15.11
N THR A 78 -19.34 16.95 -15.26
CA THR A 78 -18.48 16.84 -16.44
C THR A 78 -17.21 16.06 -16.17
N TYR A 79 -16.90 15.13 -17.09
CA TYR A 79 -15.66 14.36 -17.05
C TYR A 79 -14.42 15.27 -17.02
N GLU A 80 -14.42 16.35 -17.79
CA GLU A 80 -13.27 17.27 -17.86
C GLU A 80 -13.01 17.96 -16.51
N ARG A 81 -14.05 18.46 -15.84
CA ARG A 81 -13.91 19.11 -14.53
C ARG A 81 -13.46 18.12 -13.46
N ARG A 82 -14.06 16.92 -13.44
CA ARG A 82 -13.65 15.83 -12.54
C ARG A 82 -12.20 15.43 -12.78
N TYR A 83 -11.78 15.30 -14.05
CA TYR A 83 -10.40 15.01 -14.43
C TYR A 83 -9.43 16.08 -13.92
N LYS A 84 -9.75 17.36 -14.12
CA LYS A 84 -8.92 18.49 -13.64
C LYS A 84 -8.78 18.49 -12.13
N MET A 85 -9.87 18.27 -11.39
CA MET A 85 -9.85 18.22 -9.92
C MET A 85 -9.04 17.03 -9.40
N ILE A 86 -9.27 15.82 -9.92
CA ILE A 86 -8.49 14.64 -9.53
C ILE A 86 -7.01 14.80 -9.86
N LYS A 87 -6.69 15.44 -10.99
CA LYS A 87 -5.31 15.77 -11.34
C LYS A 87 -4.69 16.75 -10.33
N GLY A 88 -5.43 17.79 -9.91
CA GLY A 88 -5.00 18.70 -8.85
C GLY A 88 -4.70 17.97 -7.55
N ILE A 89 -5.66 17.16 -7.07
CA ILE A 89 -5.50 16.32 -5.87
C ILE A 89 -4.26 15.41 -5.99
N THR A 90 -4.04 14.80 -7.15
CA THR A 90 -2.86 13.96 -7.40
C THR A 90 -1.55 14.76 -7.24
N ILE A 91 -1.50 15.99 -7.76
CA ILE A 91 -0.32 16.86 -7.67
C ILE A 91 -0.06 17.23 -6.21
N ASP A 92 -1.08 17.73 -5.51
CA ASP A 92 -0.98 18.17 -4.13
C ASP A 92 -0.50 17.04 -3.20
N MET A 93 -1.09 15.84 -3.36
CA MET A 93 -0.68 14.64 -2.63
C MET A 93 0.78 14.29 -2.87
N ILE A 94 1.24 14.32 -4.12
CA ILE A 94 2.64 14.03 -4.48
C ILE A 94 3.59 15.02 -3.83
N ASP A 95 3.24 16.30 -3.86
CA ASP A 95 4.09 17.36 -3.30
C ASP A 95 4.17 17.26 -1.78
N VAL A 96 3.05 16.98 -1.11
CA VAL A 96 3.04 16.67 0.33
C VAL A 96 3.92 15.46 0.64
N ILE A 97 3.77 14.35 -0.10
CA ILE A 97 4.55 13.13 0.14
C ILE A 97 6.04 13.40 -0.04
N LYS A 98 6.45 14.10 -1.09
CA LYS A 98 7.86 14.45 -1.33
C LYS A 98 8.41 15.32 -0.21
N HIS A 99 7.71 16.40 0.13
CA HIS A 99 8.12 17.32 1.18
C HIS A 99 8.29 16.60 2.53
N ARG A 100 7.28 15.80 2.93
CA ARG A 100 7.32 15.03 4.18
C ARG A 100 8.37 13.92 4.15
N THR A 101 8.62 13.32 3.00
CA THR A 101 9.72 12.35 2.86
C THR A 101 11.05 13.05 3.10
N THR A 102 11.35 14.17 2.44
CA THR A 102 12.57 14.96 2.67
C THR A 102 12.74 15.38 4.13
N MET A 103 11.65 15.81 4.77
CA MET A 103 11.64 16.11 6.21
C MET A 103 12.00 14.88 7.05
N LEU A 104 11.43 13.71 6.73
CA LEU A 104 11.76 12.43 7.39
C LEU A 104 13.23 12.05 7.18
N GLU A 105 13.80 12.35 6.02
CA GLU A 105 15.22 12.12 5.73
C GLU A 105 16.14 12.99 6.56
N ASN A 106 15.80 14.28 6.71
CA ASN A 106 16.57 15.26 7.46
C ASN A 106 16.49 15.02 8.97
N THR A 107 15.27 14.80 9.49
CA THR A 107 15.04 14.45 10.90
C THR A 107 15.75 13.16 11.29
N MET A 108 15.80 12.17 10.40
CA MET A 108 16.57 10.95 10.61
C MET A 108 18.07 11.21 10.78
N SER A 109 18.65 12.06 9.92
CA SER A 109 20.06 12.48 10.03
C SER A 109 20.34 13.14 11.38
N ASN A 110 19.40 13.96 11.86
CA ASN A 110 19.51 14.64 13.15
C ASN A 110 19.30 13.69 14.35
N PHE A 111 18.44 12.67 14.21
CA PHE A 111 18.25 11.63 15.23
C PHE A 111 19.53 10.81 15.45
N THR A 112 20.26 10.49 14.38
CA THR A 112 21.57 9.82 14.51
C THR A 112 22.63 10.68 15.21
N LYS A 113 22.41 12.00 15.27
CA LYS A 113 23.25 12.97 16.01
C LYS A 113 22.76 13.22 17.45
N GLY A 114 21.76 12.49 17.93
CA GLY A 114 21.27 12.58 19.31
C GLY A 114 20.18 13.64 19.57
N VAL A 115 19.63 14.28 18.54
CA VAL A 115 18.56 15.28 18.68
C VAL A 115 17.19 14.60 18.85
N LYS A 116 16.44 14.96 19.91
CA LYS A 116 15.12 14.41 20.25
C LYS A 116 13.99 14.97 19.35
N SER A 117 14.01 14.67 18.04
CA SER A 117 13.00 15.15 17.10
C SER A 117 11.88 14.13 16.84
N ASN A 118 11.19 13.68 17.89
CA ASN A 118 10.17 12.61 17.74
C ASN A 118 8.86 13.11 17.12
N ASN A 119 8.37 14.31 17.47
CA ASN A 119 7.03 14.77 17.04
C ASN A 119 6.99 15.08 15.55
N ASP A 120 7.99 15.78 15.02
CA ASP A 120 8.13 16.07 13.59
C ASP A 120 8.18 14.80 12.72
N MET A 121 8.84 13.75 13.24
CA MET A 121 8.91 12.46 12.57
C MET A 121 7.55 11.75 12.56
N ILE A 122 6.80 11.85 13.66
CA ILE A 122 5.45 11.29 13.78
C ILE A 122 4.48 12.03 12.85
N ASP A 123 4.54 13.36 12.82
CA ASP A 123 3.72 14.20 11.93
C ASP A 123 4.00 13.90 10.46
N ALA A 124 5.28 13.82 10.09
CA ALA A 124 5.67 13.46 8.72
C ALA A 124 5.18 12.05 8.33
N LEU A 125 5.29 11.08 9.25
CA LEU A 125 4.81 9.72 9.03
C LEU A 125 3.28 9.68 8.88
N PHE A 126 2.56 10.37 9.76
CA PHE A 126 1.11 10.51 9.69
C PHE A 126 0.70 11.09 8.35
N SER A 127 1.26 12.24 7.97
CA SER A 127 0.94 12.92 6.72
C SER A 127 1.19 12.04 5.50
N ILE A 128 2.29 11.28 5.44
CA ILE A 128 2.55 10.36 4.31
C ILE A 128 1.49 9.24 4.26
N LEU A 129 1.18 8.62 5.39
CA LEU A 129 0.22 7.51 5.46
C LEU A 129 -1.20 7.99 5.17
N GLU A 130 -1.57 9.16 5.68
CA GLU A 130 -2.83 9.84 5.45
C GLU A 130 -3.05 10.11 3.95
N GLN A 131 -2.12 10.82 3.32
CA GLN A 131 -2.20 11.15 1.89
C GLN A 131 -2.23 9.89 1.02
N THR A 132 -1.50 8.85 1.42
CA THR A 132 -1.51 7.56 0.72
C THR A 132 -2.86 6.85 0.86
N ALA A 133 -3.46 6.84 2.04
CA ALA A 133 -4.77 6.23 2.27
C ALA A 133 -5.88 6.96 1.49
N PHE A 134 -5.87 8.29 1.51
CA PHE A 134 -6.81 9.10 0.74
C PHE A 134 -6.69 8.80 -0.77
N PHE A 135 -5.46 8.83 -1.30
CA PHE A 135 -5.25 8.57 -2.71
C PHE A 135 -5.61 7.14 -3.13
N GLY A 136 -5.45 6.16 -2.23
CA GLY A 136 -5.97 4.82 -2.45
C GLY A 136 -7.48 4.82 -2.76
N ASN A 137 -8.26 5.60 -2.02
CA ASN A 137 -9.69 5.77 -2.31
C ASN A 137 -9.94 6.45 -3.66
N VAL A 138 -9.14 7.46 -4.02
CA VAL A 138 -9.24 8.13 -5.33
C VAL A 138 -8.97 7.14 -6.48
N VAL A 139 -7.95 6.29 -6.36
CA VAL A 139 -7.61 5.27 -7.36
C VAL A 139 -8.77 4.30 -7.55
N LEU A 140 -9.35 3.78 -6.47
CA LEU A 140 -10.42 2.79 -6.53
C LEU A 140 -11.74 3.35 -7.06
N ASN A 141 -12.05 4.62 -6.77
CA ASN A 141 -13.28 5.24 -7.24
C ASN A 141 -13.16 5.84 -8.64
N PHE A 142 -11.95 6.20 -9.09
CA PHE A 142 -11.71 6.83 -10.39
C PHE A 142 -10.55 6.17 -11.17
N PRO A 143 -10.62 4.85 -11.44
CA PRO A 143 -9.52 4.10 -12.05
C PRO A 143 -9.17 4.63 -13.45
N ASP A 144 -10.15 4.99 -14.27
CA ASP A 144 -9.90 5.49 -15.63
C ASP A 144 -9.15 6.82 -15.66
N ILE A 145 -9.52 7.73 -14.76
CA ILE A 145 -8.92 9.06 -14.66
C ILE A 145 -7.49 8.93 -14.10
N THR A 146 -7.33 8.18 -13.01
CA THR A 146 -6.02 7.99 -12.38
C THR A 146 -5.04 7.27 -13.30
N ARG A 147 -5.47 6.21 -14.00
CA ARG A 147 -4.66 5.56 -15.04
C ARG A 147 -4.24 6.53 -16.14
N LYS A 148 -5.17 7.36 -16.63
CA LYS A 148 -4.88 8.35 -17.68
C LYS A 148 -3.88 9.41 -17.22
N ILE A 149 -3.99 9.89 -15.97
CA ILE A 149 -3.04 10.84 -15.38
C ILE A 149 -1.65 10.20 -15.29
N LEU A 150 -1.56 8.99 -14.71
CA LEU A 150 -0.29 8.35 -14.40
C LEU A 150 0.42 7.76 -15.62
N LYS A 151 -0.32 7.42 -16.68
CA LYS A 151 0.26 6.99 -17.96
C LYS A 151 1.17 8.07 -18.57
N ASN A 152 0.82 9.33 -18.38
CA ASN A 152 1.55 10.46 -18.97
C ASN A 152 2.61 11.04 -18.02
N GLN A 153 2.71 10.54 -16.79
CA GLN A 153 3.53 11.13 -15.72
C GLN A 153 4.28 10.05 -14.94
N ASN A 154 5.34 9.51 -15.53
CA ASN A 154 6.06 8.37 -14.94
C ASN A 154 6.64 8.68 -13.55
N LYS A 155 7.15 9.89 -13.33
CA LYS A 155 7.66 10.34 -12.02
C LYS A 155 6.56 10.38 -10.93
N TRP A 156 5.33 10.70 -11.32
CA TRP A 156 4.19 10.70 -10.40
C TRP A 156 3.81 9.28 -10.02
N LYS A 157 3.76 8.39 -11.03
CA LYS A 157 3.52 6.96 -10.82
C LYS A 157 4.56 6.35 -9.87
N GLU A 158 5.84 6.68 -10.05
CA GLU A 158 6.92 6.21 -9.15
C GLU A 158 6.71 6.67 -7.70
N THR A 159 6.35 7.95 -7.50
CA THR A 159 6.11 8.50 -6.15
C THR A 159 4.93 7.82 -5.46
N ILE A 160 3.83 7.60 -6.20
CA ILE A 160 2.62 6.94 -5.68
C ILE A 160 2.87 5.47 -5.38
N ILE A 161 3.54 4.74 -6.28
CA ILE A 161 3.90 3.34 -6.03
C ILE A 161 4.82 3.23 -4.82
N TRP A 162 5.78 4.15 -4.69
CA TRP A 162 6.64 4.21 -3.50
C TRP A 162 5.81 4.43 -2.23
N SER A 163 4.86 5.37 -2.23
CA SER A 163 4.07 5.68 -1.03
C SER A 163 3.15 4.53 -0.62
N PHE A 164 2.52 3.84 -1.59
CA PHE A 164 1.74 2.63 -1.32
C PHE A 164 2.58 1.48 -0.75
N ASN A 165 3.79 1.27 -1.29
CA ASN A 165 4.71 0.27 -0.76
C ASN A 165 5.22 0.65 0.65
N PHE A 166 5.45 1.93 0.88
CA PHE A 166 5.82 2.45 2.19
C PHE A 166 4.70 2.19 3.22
N ALA A 167 3.45 2.54 2.89
CA ALA A 167 2.30 2.31 3.75
C ALA A 167 2.06 0.80 4.02
N SER A 168 2.27 -0.06 3.03
CA SER A 168 2.18 -1.52 3.19
C SER A 168 3.20 -2.06 4.22
N LYS A 169 4.39 -1.46 4.31
CA LYS A 169 5.39 -1.82 5.33
C LYS A 169 5.04 -1.27 6.71
N MET A 170 4.25 -0.21 6.76
CA MET A 170 3.74 0.42 7.98
C MET A 170 2.36 -0.10 8.40
N GLN A 171 1.91 -1.25 7.89
CA GLN A 171 0.58 -1.82 8.15
C GLN A 171 0.21 -1.94 9.64
N TYR A 172 1.18 -2.05 10.55
CA TYR A 172 0.92 -2.12 11.99
C TYR A 172 0.39 -0.79 12.56
N LEU A 173 0.56 0.34 11.85
CA LEU A 173 0.01 1.66 12.16
C LEU A 173 -1.32 1.94 11.45
N LEU A 174 -1.81 1.01 10.63
CA LEU A 174 -3.01 1.18 9.82
C LEU A 174 -4.14 0.27 10.30
N ASP A 175 -5.36 0.72 10.06
CA ASP A 175 -6.55 -0.12 10.22
C ASP A 175 -6.69 -1.13 9.06
N GLU A 176 -7.39 -2.24 9.29
CA GLU A 176 -7.60 -3.27 8.27
C GLU A 176 -8.32 -2.73 7.02
N SER A 177 -9.27 -1.79 7.18
CA SER A 177 -9.95 -1.14 6.06
C SER A 177 -8.99 -0.35 5.18
N ILE A 178 -8.09 0.43 5.77
CA ILE A 178 -7.07 1.22 5.06
C ILE A 178 -6.06 0.30 4.35
N ILE A 179 -5.62 -0.77 5.02
CA ILE A 179 -4.74 -1.78 4.42
C ILE A 179 -5.39 -2.38 3.18
N THR A 180 -6.70 -2.67 3.26
CA THR A 180 -7.49 -3.19 2.13
C THR A 180 -7.46 -2.21 0.95
N VAL A 181 -7.80 -0.94 1.20
CA VAL A 181 -7.81 0.11 0.18
C VAL A 181 -6.46 0.22 -0.51
N ILE A 182 -5.37 0.28 0.26
CA ILE A 182 -4.01 0.37 -0.30
C ILE A 182 -3.69 -0.86 -1.16
N SER A 183 -4.04 -2.07 -0.69
CA SER A 183 -3.76 -3.30 -1.43
C SER A 183 -4.47 -3.34 -2.79
N LEU A 184 -5.75 -2.95 -2.83
CA LEU A 184 -6.52 -2.91 -4.06
C LEU A 184 -6.04 -1.80 -5.00
N ALA A 185 -5.68 -0.64 -4.46
CA ALA A 185 -5.14 0.46 -5.27
C ALA A 185 -3.79 0.10 -5.92
N ILE A 186 -2.93 -0.65 -5.21
CA ILE A 186 -1.70 -1.20 -5.78
C ILE A 186 -2.01 -2.17 -6.93
N GLU A 187 -3.01 -3.05 -6.77
CA GLU A 187 -3.43 -3.98 -7.83
C GLU A 187 -3.94 -3.22 -9.06
N GLU A 188 -4.83 -2.24 -8.86
CA GLU A 188 -5.38 -1.39 -9.93
C GLU A 188 -4.30 -0.67 -10.74
N LEU A 189 -3.25 -0.17 -10.09
CA LEU A 189 -2.17 0.54 -10.78
C LEU A 189 -1.12 -0.37 -11.44
N ASN A 190 -1.03 -1.63 -11.01
CA ASN A 190 -0.03 -2.59 -11.50
C ASN A 190 -0.50 -3.43 -12.69
N ASP A 191 -1.79 -3.46 -13.00
CA ASP A 191 -2.35 -4.21 -14.14
C ASP A 191 -1.85 -3.74 -15.52
N THR A 192 -1.02 -2.69 -15.58
CA THR A 192 -0.16 -2.40 -16.73
C THR A 192 1.08 -3.31 -16.77
N LYS A 193 0.95 -4.58 -17.17
CA LYS A 193 2.02 -5.53 -17.60
C LYS A 193 3.27 -5.73 -16.71
N GLN A 194 3.42 -5.03 -15.59
CA GLN A 194 4.66 -4.98 -14.81
C GLN A 194 4.43 -5.59 -13.42
N LYS A 195 4.26 -6.91 -13.42
CA LYS A 195 4.11 -7.71 -12.19
C LYS A 195 5.45 -7.75 -11.45
N SER A 196 5.67 -6.79 -10.54
CA SER A 196 6.83 -6.77 -9.65
C SER A 196 6.56 -7.57 -8.36
N GLU A 197 7.61 -8.21 -7.86
CA GLU A 197 7.58 -9.23 -6.78
C GLU A 197 7.09 -8.70 -5.42
N SER A 198 6.97 -7.38 -5.23
CA SER A 198 6.40 -6.76 -4.02
C SER A 198 4.91 -7.09 -3.83
N THR A 199 4.17 -7.33 -4.91
CA THR A 199 2.76 -7.75 -4.88
C THR A 199 2.55 -9.12 -4.20
N ASN A 200 3.56 -9.99 -4.20
CA ASN A 200 3.46 -11.32 -3.59
C ASN A 200 3.40 -11.26 -2.05
N TYR A 201 4.01 -10.25 -1.40
CA TYR A 201 3.99 -10.14 0.06
C TYR A 201 2.59 -9.76 0.58
N VAL A 202 1.94 -8.80 -0.10
CA VAL A 202 0.56 -8.37 0.21
C VAL A 202 -0.41 -9.51 -0.08
N LYS A 203 -0.32 -10.14 -1.25
CA LYS A 203 -1.19 -11.25 -1.67
C LYS A 203 -1.09 -12.46 -0.74
N ASN A 204 0.11 -12.84 -0.30
CA ASN A 204 0.31 -13.98 0.60
C ASN A 204 -0.23 -13.73 2.02
N ASN A 205 -0.12 -12.50 2.54
CA ASN A 205 -0.70 -12.13 3.84
C ASN A 205 -2.23 -12.00 3.78
N TYR A 206 -2.79 -11.55 2.65
CA TYR A 206 -4.23 -11.43 2.46
C TYR A 206 -4.92 -12.79 2.24
N LEU A 207 -4.35 -13.67 1.40
CA LEU A 207 -4.90 -15.03 1.21
C LEU A 207 -4.81 -15.89 2.47
N SER A 208 -3.80 -15.68 3.32
CA SER A 208 -3.67 -16.39 4.59
C SER A 208 -4.64 -15.87 5.66
N LYS A 209 -4.97 -14.57 5.71
CA LYS A 209 -6.06 -14.03 6.56
C LYS A 209 -7.45 -14.44 6.08
N LYS A 210 -7.73 -14.42 4.76
CA LYS A 210 -9.03 -14.85 4.18
C LYS A 210 -9.36 -16.32 4.47
N LYS A 211 -8.35 -17.19 4.53
CA LYS A 211 -8.51 -18.61 4.94
C LYS A 211 -8.87 -18.78 6.41
N LYS A 212 -8.45 -17.87 7.30
CA LYS A 212 -8.82 -17.90 8.73
C LYS A 212 -10.27 -17.42 8.95
N PHE A 213 -10.72 -16.38 8.25
CA PHE A 213 -12.11 -15.89 8.36
C PHE A 213 -13.16 -16.88 7.81
N LYS A 214 -12.87 -17.60 6.71
CA LYS A 214 -13.81 -18.62 6.18
C LYS A 214 -13.97 -19.87 7.06
N LYS A 215 -13.04 -20.13 7.99
CA LYS A 215 -13.12 -21.29 8.89
C LYS A 215 -14.03 -21.07 10.11
N GLY A 216 -14.49 -19.83 10.34
CA GLY A 216 -15.36 -19.47 11.47
C GLY A 216 -16.87 -19.44 11.18
N MET A 217 -17.31 -19.54 9.92
CA MET A 217 -18.74 -19.56 9.56
C MET A 217 -19.22 -20.98 9.23
N THR A 218 -19.34 -21.83 10.24
CA THR A 218 -20.05 -23.11 10.11
C THR A 218 -21.54 -22.93 10.41
N LYS A 219 -22.33 -22.88 9.32
CA LYS A 219 -23.76 -23.21 9.14
C LYS A 219 -24.67 -23.14 10.40
N GLN A 220 -25.41 -22.04 10.54
CA GLN A 220 -26.67 -22.03 11.31
C GLN A 220 -27.69 -22.96 10.64
N LYS A 221 -28.24 -23.92 11.40
CA LYS A 221 -29.35 -24.78 10.97
C LYS A 221 -30.62 -23.92 10.91
N ARG A 222 -31.30 -23.90 9.76
CA ARG A 222 -32.60 -23.24 9.57
C ARG A 222 -33.70 -24.08 10.24
N GLY A 223 -34.54 -23.46 11.08
CA GLY A 223 -35.66 -24.10 11.76
C GLY A 223 -36.85 -24.41 10.83
N PRO A 224 -37.87 -25.14 11.32
CA PRO A 224 -38.97 -25.65 10.51
C PRO A 224 -39.86 -24.54 9.97
N LYS A 225 -40.26 -24.63 8.69
CA LYS A 225 -41.25 -23.74 8.09
C LYS A 225 -42.65 -24.34 8.27
N LEU A 226 -43.59 -23.51 8.74
CA LEU A 226 -45.01 -23.84 8.78
C LEU A 226 -45.58 -23.87 7.36
N ILE A 227 -46.27 -24.96 7.02
CA ILE A 227 -47.05 -25.10 5.79
C ILE A 227 -48.48 -24.67 6.12
N ARG A 228 -49.06 -23.74 5.34
CA ARG A 228 -50.49 -23.42 5.40
C ARG A 228 -51.25 -24.40 4.50
N TYR A 229 -52.33 -24.98 5.01
CA TYR A 229 -53.37 -25.60 4.21
C TYR A 229 -54.47 -24.56 3.99
N ASP A 230 -54.86 -24.35 2.73
CA ASP A 230 -56.11 -23.69 2.39
C ASP A 230 -57.21 -24.76 2.30
N LEU A 231 -58.39 -24.43 2.84
CA LEU A 231 -59.58 -25.27 3.00
C LEU A 231 -60.18 -25.72 1.67
#